data_AF-A0A7W1Z5N7-F1
#
_entry.id   AF-A0A7W1Z5N7-F1
#
_cell.length_a   1.000
_cell.length_b   1.000
_cell.length_c   1.000
_cell.angle_alpha   90.00
_cell.angle_beta   90.00
_cell.angle_gamma   90.00
#
_symmetry.space_group_name_H-M   'P 1'
#
loop_
_entity.id
_entity.type
_entity.pdbx_description
1 polymer ?
#
loop_
_entity_poly.entity_id
_entity_poly.type
_entity_poly.pdbx_seq_one_letter_code
_entity_poly.pdbx_strand_id
1 'polypeptide(L)'
;RPWFPGAVLFAALLGYAPAAPPQVAPAAASHLLGPNFRYRTTLHGTGPIRNRTLHGDLVADQSAWDTVHVHGDWSNYDLLRWYAAPTGALGFNDNAVDFQVRPGGAVGDPARITAAPQLVGPVLLTSQNWYAEQLLKTLGKERRGEGSWEAGLAVEREFLTRVVGIDFRAFVLRDASGLSAYNLITPHALVQIDVVKTIATGDLQ
;
A
#
# COMPACT_ATOMS: atom_id res chain seq x y z
N ARG A 1 8.62 38.72 -8.15
CA ARG A 1 8.26 37.72 -7.11
C ARG A 1 6.79 37.37 -7.28
N PRO A 2 6.44 36.13 -7.62
CA PRO A 2 5.13 35.60 -7.26
C PRO A 2 5.28 34.32 -6.43
N TRP A 3 4.47 34.28 -5.38
CA TRP A 3 4.21 33.14 -4.52
C TRP A 3 3.26 32.18 -5.27
N PHE A 4 3.57 30.88 -5.29
CA PHE A 4 2.63 29.83 -5.71
C PHE A 4 1.98 29.21 -4.46
N PRO A 5 0.66 29.36 -4.25
CA PRO A 5 -0.01 28.92 -3.00
C PRO A 5 -0.54 27.47 -3.03
N GLY A 6 -0.13 26.64 -4.00
CA GLY A 6 -0.80 25.35 -4.27
C GLY A 6 -0.46 24.18 -3.34
N ALA A 7 0.80 24.05 -2.90
CA ALA A 7 1.26 22.79 -2.27
C ALA A 7 0.99 22.70 -0.76
N VAL A 8 0.86 23.84 -0.07
CA VAL A 8 0.69 23.85 1.40
C VAL A 8 -0.78 23.63 1.81
N LEU A 9 -1.75 23.89 0.93
CA LEU A 9 -3.17 23.82 1.28
C LEU A 9 -3.72 22.38 1.37
N PHE A 10 -3.10 21.40 0.70
CA PHE A 10 -3.64 20.03 0.65
C PHE A 10 -3.45 19.27 1.98
N ALA A 11 -2.41 19.62 2.75
CA ALA A 11 -2.14 18.97 4.04
C ALA A 11 -3.02 19.51 5.19
N ALA A 12 -3.58 20.72 5.07
CA ALA A 12 -4.27 21.38 6.18
C ALA A 12 -5.77 21.06 6.29
N LEU A 13 -6.39 20.41 5.30
CA LEU A 13 -7.85 20.20 5.24
C LEU A 13 -8.34 18.86 5.82
N LEU A 14 -7.45 17.97 6.27
CA LEU A 14 -7.82 16.63 6.78
C LEU A 14 -7.34 16.31 8.20
N GLY A 15 -6.71 17.26 8.91
CA GLY A 15 -6.37 17.07 10.34
C GLY A 15 -5.35 15.95 10.65
N TYR A 16 -4.65 15.43 9.64
CA TYR A 16 -3.64 14.38 9.80
C TYR A 16 -2.24 14.97 9.72
N ALA A 17 -1.37 14.61 10.67
CA ALA A 17 0.06 14.93 10.64
C ALA A 17 0.69 14.48 9.30
N PRO A 18 1.82 15.07 8.85
CA PRO A 18 2.39 14.78 7.53
C PRO A 18 2.97 13.36 7.51
N ALA A 19 2.10 12.39 7.23
CA ALA A 19 2.40 11.11 6.62
C ALA A 19 3.45 11.32 5.52
N ALA A 20 4.48 10.48 5.45
CA ALA A 20 5.32 10.45 4.25
C ALA A 20 4.38 10.31 3.05
N PRO A 21 4.57 11.09 1.97
CA PRO A 21 3.67 11.03 0.84
C PRO A 21 3.70 9.58 0.31
N PRO A 22 2.54 8.93 0.10
CA PRO A 22 2.43 7.55 -0.41
C PRO A 22 2.92 7.39 -1.87
N GLN A 23 3.75 8.34 -2.33
CA GLN A 23 4.27 8.49 -3.68
C GLN A 23 5.68 7.91 -3.83
N VAL A 24 6.43 7.70 -2.73
CA VAL A 24 7.81 7.16 -2.81
C VAL A 24 7.80 5.72 -3.34
N ALA A 25 7.02 4.82 -2.72
CA ALA A 25 6.93 3.43 -3.16
C ALA A 25 6.47 3.30 -4.62
N PRO A 26 5.40 3.98 -5.09
CA PRO A 26 5.04 3.99 -6.50
C PRO A 26 6.13 4.52 -7.45
N ALA A 27 6.82 5.61 -7.08
CA ALA A 27 7.89 6.17 -7.89
C ALA A 27 9.09 5.22 -7.99
N ALA A 28 9.52 4.67 -6.85
CA ALA A 28 10.59 3.67 -6.77
C ALA A 28 10.22 2.40 -7.55
N ALA A 29 8.99 1.89 -7.40
CA ALA A 29 8.51 0.71 -8.14
C ALA A 29 8.48 0.95 -9.65
N SER A 30 7.94 2.09 -10.09
CA SER A 30 7.91 2.47 -11.50
C SER A 30 9.33 2.50 -12.10
N HIS A 31 10.29 3.08 -11.39
CA HIS A 31 11.68 3.18 -11.84
C HIS A 31 12.44 1.84 -11.77
N LEU A 32 12.26 1.06 -10.70
CA LEU A 32 13.11 -0.10 -10.36
C LEU A 32 12.56 -1.44 -10.83
N LEU A 33 11.24 -1.58 -10.95
CA LEU A 33 10.57 -2.79 -11.43
C LEU A 33 10.16 -2.66 -12.90
N GLY A 34 9.84 -1.44 -13.33
CA GLY A 34 9.43 -1.12 -14.70
C GLY A 34 7.96 -1.48 -15.00
N PRO A 35 7.43 -1.02 -16.15
CA PRO A 35 6.01 -1.12 -16.50
C PRO A 35 5.53 -2.57 -16.77
N ASN A 36 6.47 -3.48 -17.02
CA ASN A 36 6.18 -4.87 -17.35
C ASN A 36 6.20 -5.79 -16.13
N PHE A 37 6.47 -5.27 -14.93
CA PHE A 37 6.41 -6.06 -13.71
C PHE A 37 5.01 -6.66 -13.52
N ARG A 38 4.95 -7.93 -13.14
CA ARG A 38 3.71 -8.66 -12.88
C ARG A 38 3.87 -9.50 -11.63
N TYR A 39 2.88 -9.40 -10.74
CA TYR A 39 2.75 -10.32 -9.61
C TYR A 39 2.42 -11.73 -10.10
N ARG A 40 3.00 -12.73 -9.44
CA ARG A 40 2.69 -14.14 -9.65
C ARG A 40 2.02 -14.69 -8.40
N THR A 41 0.85 -15.30 -8.59
CA THR A 41 0.13 -16.03 -7.54
C THR A 41 0.17 -17.52 -7.86
N THR A 42 0.61 -18.34 -6.92
CA THR A 42 0.69 -19.80 -7.06
C THR A 42 -0.22 -20.49 -6.06
N LEU A 43 -1.02 -21.42 -6.57
CA LEU A 43 -1.90 -22.30 -5.79
C LEU A 43 -1.53 -23.75 -6.11
N HIS A 44 -1.47 -24.59 -5.08
CA HIS A 44 -1.09 -25.99 -5.18
C HIS A 44 -2.19 -26.87 -4.59
N GLY A 45 -2.51 -27.98 -5.26
CA GLY A 45 -3.36 -29.03 -4.69
C GLY A 45 -2.50 -30.19 -4.20
N THR A 46 -2.76 -30.72 -3.01
CA THR A 46 -2.02 -31.88 -2.48
C THR A 46 -2.55 -33.23 -2.96
N GLY A 47 -3.64 -33.23 -3.74
CA GLY A 47 -4.28 -34.45 -4.26
C GLY A 47 -4.93 -34.28 -5.64
N PRO A 48 -5.49 -35.37 -6.21
CA PRO A 48 -6.05 -35.35 -7.55
C PRO A 48 -7.39 -34.59 -7.61
N ILE A 49 -7.66 -33.96 -8.74
CA ILE A 49 -8.99 -33.42 -9.05
C ILE A 49 -9.82 -34.51 -9.76
N ARG A 50 -10.98 -34.87 -9.21
CA ARG A 50 -11.92 -35.82 -9.82
C ARG A 50 -13.32 -35.21 -9.77
N ASN A 51 -14.05 -35.26 -10.89
CA ASN A 51 -15.41 -34.71 -10.98
C ASN A 51 -15.53 -33.26 -10.45
N ARG A 52 -14.54 -32.41 -10.77
CA ARG A 52 -14.43 -31.01 -10.32
C ARG A 52 -14.21 -30.82 -8.80
N THR A 53 -13.88 -31.89 -8.07
CA THR A 53 -13.55 -31.86 -6.64
C THR A 53 -12.07 -32.15 -6.43
N LEU A 54 -11.39 -31.30 -5.66
CA LEU A 54 -10.02 -31.57 -5.19
C LEU A 54 -10.08 -32.58 -4.04
N HIS A 55 -9.42 -33.72 -4.18
CA HIS A 55 -9.31 -34.73 -3.14
C HIS A 55 -7.99 -34.57 -2.38
N GLY A 56 -7.88 -33.46 -1.66
CA GLY A 56 -6.72 -33.05 -0.89
C GLY A 56 -6.88 -31.61 -0.42
N ASP A 57 -5.79 -31.00 0.03
CA ASP A 57 -5.74 -29.63 0.50
C ASP A 57 -5.39 -28.68 -0.64
N LEU A 58 -5.96 -27.48 -0.60
CA LEU A 58 -5.52 -26.34 -1.40
C LEU A 58 -4.52 -25.53 -0.58
N VAL A 59 -3.29 -25.42 -1.08
CA VAL A 59 -2.20 -24.67 -0.46
C VAL A 59 -1.93 -23.42 -1.28
N ALA A 60 -2.01 -22.26 -0.65
CA ALA A 60 -1.61 -20.99 -1.25
C ALA A 60 -0.22 -20.61 -0.73
N ASP A 61 0.71 -20.34 -1.65
CA ASP A 61 2.06 -19.93 -1.28
C ASP A 61 2.10 -18.44 -0.94
N GLN A 62 2.42 -18.14 0.32
CA GLN A 62 2.61 -16.77 0.83
C GLN A 62 4.06 -16.47 1.22
N SER A 63 5.00 -17.37 0.90
CA SER A 63 6.39 -17.30 1.36
C SER A 63 7.24 -16.22 0.68
N ALA A 64 6.67 -15.48 -0.27
CA ALA A 64 7.39 -14.40 -0.95
C ALA A 64 7.85 -13.31 0.01
N TRP A 65 7.09 -13.05 1.07
CA TRP A 65 7.30 -11.99 2.07
C TRP A 65 7.37 -12.56 3.48
N ASP A 66 7.72 -11.69 4.44
CA ASP A 66 7.66 -12.02 5.86
C ASP A 66 6.23 -12.32 6.36
N THR A 67 6.13 -12.83 7.58
CA THR A 67 4.85 -13.12 8.27
C THR A 67 4.38 -11.94 9.13
N VAL A 68 4.98 -10.76 8.97
CA VAL A 68 4.59 -9.56 9.72
C VAL A 68 3.54 -8.83 8.91
N HIS A 69 2.28 -8.95 9.28
CA HIS A 69 1.18 -8.43 8.46
C HIS A 69 0.77 -6.99 8.81
N VAL A 70 1.06 -6.55 10.03
CA VAL A 70 0.72 -5.20 10.54
C VAL A 70 2.00 -4.52 11.00
N HIS A 71 2.17 -3.25 10.62
CA HIS A 71 3.35 -2.50 11.03
C HIS A 71 3.26 -2.09 12.51
N GLY A 72 4.36 -2.23 13.26
CA GLY A 72 4.38 -1.98 14.70
C GLY A 72 4.12 -0.52 15.12
N ASP A 73 4.28 0.43 14.20
CA ASP A 73 4.01 1.84 14.45
C ASP A 73 2.55 2.25 14.19
N TRP A 74 1.73 1.36 13.63
CA TRP A 74 0.33 1.67 13.34
C TRP A 74 -0.50 1.70 14.62
N SER A 75 -1.42 2.65 14.71
CA SER A 75 -2.33 2.76 15.85
C SER A 75 -3.30 1.59 15.89
N ASN A 76 -3.49 0.98 17.07
CA ASN A 76 -4.49 -0.07 17.27
C ASN A 76 -5.92 0.39 16.92
N TYR A 77 -6.20 1.70 17.02
CA TYR A 77 -7.50 2.27 16.64
C TYR A 77 -7.75 2.23 15.13
N ASP A 78 -6.68 2.21 14.33
CA ASP A 78 -6.75 2.18 12.88
C ASP A 78 -6.88 0.75 12.33
N LEU A 79 -6.45 -0.28 13.08
CA LEU A 79 -6.40 -1.67 12.58
C LEU A 79 -7.76 -2.29 12.21
N LEU A 80 -8.87 -1.67 12.63
CA LEU A 80 -10.21 -2.06 12.20
C LEU A 80 -10.70 -1.32 10.95
N ARG A 81 -9.87 -0.44 10.38
CA ARG A 81 -10.18 0.37 9.21
C ARG A 81 -9.53 -0.22 7.97
N TRP A 82 -10.24 -0.13 6.84
CA TRP A 82 -9.80 -0.64 5.55
C TRP A 82 -8.44 -0.08 5.10
N TYR A 83 -8.10 1.15 5.49
CA TYR A 83 -6.83 1.79 5.12
C TYR A 83 -5.62 1.26 5.91
N ALA A 84 -5.82 0.49 6.98
CA ALA A 84 -4.79 -0.20 7.74
C ALA A 84 -4.91 -1.73 7.59
N ALA A 85 -5.47 -2.18 6.47
CA ALA A 85 -5.62 -3.60 6.17
C ALA A 85 -4.26 -4.32 6.24
N PRO A 86 -4.20 -5.52 6.85
CA PRO A 86 -2.94 -6.26 6.94
C PRO A 86 -2.33 -6.57 5.57
N THR A 87 -1.02 -6.43 5.48
CA THR A 87 -0.21 -6.75 4.30
C THR A 87 0.02 -8.25 4.19
N GLY A 88 0.25 -8.74 2.98
CA GLY A 88 0.58 -10.14 2.76
C GLY A 88 0.81 -10.48 1.30
N ALA A 89 1.65 -11.49 1.04
CA ALA A 89 2.01 -11.92 -0.31
C ALA A 89 0.80 -12.45 -1.12
N LEU A 90 -0.27 -12.83 -0.42
CA LEU A 90 -1.57 -13.10 -1.01
C LEU A 90 -2.57 -12.09 -0.46
N GLY A 91 -3.19 -11.35 -1.36
CA GLY A 91 -4.26 -10.41 -1.03
C GLY A 91 -5.47 -10.64 -1.92
N PHE A 92 -6.66 -10.48 -1.35
CA PHE A 92 -7.91 -10.48 -2.09
C PHE A 92 -8.75 -9.30 -1.60
N ASN A 93 -9.26 -8.49 -2.53
CA ASN A 93 -10.11 -7.33 -2.23
C ASN A 93 -9.48 -6.38 -1.18
N ASP A 94 -8.21 -5.98 -1.39
CA ASP A 94 -7.42 -5.14 -0.47
C ASP A 94 -7.32 -5.69 0.98
N ASN A 95 -7.55 -7.00 1.15
CA ASN A 95 -7.73 -7.66 2.45
C ASN A 95 -8.83 -7.02 3.32
N ALA A 96 -9.82 -6.42 2.67
CA ALA A 96 -10.99 -5.81 3.29
C ALA A 96 -12.28 -6.56 2.92
N VAL A 97 -13.27 -6.48 3.81
CA VAL A 97 -14.62 -6.99 3.61
C VAL A 97 -15.59 -5.86 3.93
N ASP A 98 -16.44 -5.54 2.97
CA ASP A 98 -17.45 -4.49 3.16
C ASP A 98 -18.71 -5.08 3.76
N PHE A 99 -19.25 -4.45 4.80
CA PHE A 99 -20.54 -4.81 5.37
C PHE A 99 -21.57 -3.72 5.09
N GLN A 100 -22.68 -4.12 4.46
CA GLN A 100 -23.87 -3.29 4.37
C GLN A 100 -24.88 -3.76 5.44
N VAL A 101 -25.21 -2.85 6.35
CA VAL A 101 -26.19 -3.07 7.41
C VAL A 101 -27.45 -2.26 7.10
N ARG A 102 -28.61 -2.93 7.05
CA ARG A 102 -29.92 -2.30 6.82
C ARG A 102 -30.81 -2.58 8.03
N PRO A 103 -31.59 -1.59 8.51
CA PRO A 103 -32.50 -1.79 9.64
C PRO A 103 -33.60 -2.82 9.30
N GLY A 104 -34.17 -3.43 10.34
CA GLY A 104 -35.37 -4.27 10.22
C GLY A 104 -36.63 -3.44 9.90
N GLY A 105 -37.77 -4.11 9.73
CA GLY A 105 -39.02 -3.45 9.33
C GLY A 105 -39.63 -2.57 10.43
N ALA A 106 -39.37 -2.89 11.70
CA ALA A 106 -39.85 -2.17 12.87
C ALA A 106 -38.82 -2.14 14.01
N VAL A 107 -39.09 -1.31 15.03
CA VAL A 107 -38.29 -1.28 16.27
C VAL A 107 -38.35 -2.65 16.95
N GLY A 108 -37.19 -3.24 17.21
CA GLY A 108 -37.07 -4.60 17.77
C GLY A 108 -36.79 -5.69 16.73
N ASP A 109 -36.94 -5.39 15.42
CA ASP A 109 -36.60 -6.33 14.37
C ASP A 109 -35.07 -6.45 14.18
N PRO A 110 -34.56 -7.64 13.81
CA PRO A 110 -33.14 -7.82 13.52
C PRO A 110 -32.72 -7.01 12.29
N ALA A 111 -31.53 -6.41 12.35
CA ALA A 111 -30.90 -5.80 11.19
C ALA A 111 -30.49 -6.85 10.15
N ARG A 112 -30.60 -6.50 8.87
CA ARG A 112 -30.07 -7.31 7.78
C ARG A 112 -28.64 -6.89 7.49
N ILE A 113 -27.71 -7.84 7.58
CA ILE A 113 -26.29 -7.63 7.27
C ILE A 113 -25.96 -8.40 5.98
N THR A 114 -25.33 -7.74 5.03
CA THR A 114 -24.79 -8.36 3.81
C THR A 114 -23.32 -8.00 3.67
N ALA A 115 -22.48 -8.97 3.33
CA ALA A 115 -21.04 -8.76 3.11
C ALA A 115 -20.71 -8.72 1.60
N ALA A 116 -19.76 -7.89 1.23
CA ALA A 116 -19.14 -7.81 -0.10
C ALA A 116 -17.65 -8.23 -0.02
N PRO A 117 -17.06 -8.71 -1.12
CA PRO A 117 -17.43 -8.36 -2.49
C PRO A 117 -18.49 -9.28 -3.12
N GLN A 118 -19.55 -8.69 -3.68
CA GLN A 118 -20.16 -9.18 -4.92
C GLN A 118 -19.51 -8.34 -6.02
N LEU A 119 -18.55 -8.92 -6.76
CA LEU A 119 -17.68 -8.27 -7.76
C LEU A 119 -18.30 -7.10 -8.55
N VAL A 120 -18.34 -5.86 -8.06
CA VAL A 120 -18.52 -4.63 -8.87
C VAL A 120 -18.06 -3.38 -8.11
N GLY A 121 -17.09 -2.63 -8.66
CA GLY A 121 -16.89 -1.19 -8.37
C GLY A 121 -15.41 -0.75 -8.35
N PRO A 122 -15.03 0.38 -8.98
CA PRO A 122 -13.63 0.81 -9.06
C PRO A 122 -13.16 1.38 -7.71
N VAL A 123 -12.46 0.56 -6.94
CA VAL A 123 -11.76 0.93 -5.68
C VAL A 123 -10.46 1.72 -5.96
N LEU A 124 -10.35 2.35 -7.15
CA LEU A 124 -9.08 2.87 -7.69
C LEU A 124 -8.85 4.38 -7.55
N LEU A 125 -9.66 5.12 -6.75
CA LEU A 125 -9.64 6.59 -6.81
C LEU A 125 -9.08 7.36 -5.60
N THR A 126 -8.61 6.71 -4.54
CA THR A 126 -7.98 7.43 -3.42
C THR A 126 -6.80 6.68 -2.86
N SER A 127 -5.70 7.39 -2.61
CA SER A 127 -4.43 6.94 -2.04
C SER A 127 -4.55 5.66 -1.21
N GLN A 128 -4.17 4.53 -1.80
CA GLN A 128 -4.35 3.23 -1.18
C GLN A 128 -3.10 2.83 -0.39
N ASN A 129 -3.17 3.01 0.92
CA ASN A 129 -2.14 2.61 1.87
C ASN A 129 -1.70 1.16 1.67
N TRP A 130 -2.65 0.26 1.45
CA TRP A 130 -2.37 -1.15 1.21
C TRP A 130 -1.44 -1.34 0.02
N TYR A 131 -1.75 -0.79 -1.17
CA TYR A 131 -0.88 -0.91 -2.33
C TYR A 131 0.52 -0.31 -2.09
N ALA A 132 0.64 0.80 -1.35
CA ALA A 132 1.94 1.38 -1.01
C ALA A 132 2.81 0.38 -0.22
N GLU A 133 2.24 -0.28 0.79
CA GLU A 133 2.98 -1.29 1.58
C GLU A 133 3.28 -2.57 0.80
N GLN A 134 2.34 -3.00 -0.05
CA GLN A 134 2.55 -4.15 -0.92
C GLN A 134 3.70 -3.87 -1.90
N LEU A 135 3.76 -2.68 -2.49
CA LEU A 135 4.87 -2.24 -3.35
C LEU A 135 6.18 -2.16 -2.58
N LEU A 136 6.17 -1.65 -1.34
CA LEU A 136 7.35 -1.58 -0.49
C LEU A 136 7.96 -2.96 -0.24
N LYS A 137 7.16 -3.95 0.18
CA LYS A 137 7.63 -5.32 0.37
C LYS A 137 8.04 -5.99 -0.94
N THR A 138 7.38 -5.64 -2.04
CA THR A 138 7.79 -6.08 -3.38
C THR A 138 9.18 -5.55 -3.73
N LEU A 139 9.44 -4.27 -3.52
CA LEU A 139 10.76 -3.66 -3.74
C LEU A 139 11.84 -4.32 -2.90
N GLY A 140 11.57 -4.59 -1.63
CA GLY A 140 12.45 -5.37 -0.77
C GLY A 140 12.74 -6.74 -1.37
N LYS A 141 11.70 -7.48 -1.77
CA LYS A 141 11.84 -8.83 -2.33
C LYS A 141 12.69 -8.84 -3.59
N GLU A 142 12.39 -7.94 -4.54
CA GLU A 142 13.02 -7.94 -5.86
C GLU A 142 14.43 -7.34 -5.87
N ARG A 143 14.73 -6.39 -4.96
CA ARG A 143 16.01 -5.67 -4.96
C ARG A 143 16.96 -6.10 -3.85
N ARG A 144 16.45 -6.73 -2.79
CA ARG A 144 17.23 -7.19 -1.63
C ARG A 144 17.05 -8.68 -1.31
N GLY A 145 16.10 -9.36 -1.97
CA GLY A 145 15.80 -10.78 -1.74
C GLY A 145 14.78 -11.05 -0.62
N GLU A 146 14.37 -10.00 0.11
CA GLU A 146 13.56 -10.11 1.32
C GLU A 146 12.32 -9.21 1.25
N GLY A 147 11.14 -9.79 1.33
CA GLY A 147 9.87 -9.04 1.32
C GLY A 147 9.46 -8.56 2.70
N SER A 148 10.18 -7.59 3.25
CA SER A 148 9.91 -6.98 4.55
C SER A 148 9.87 -5.46 4.47
N TRP A 149 9.29 -4.82 5.49
CA TRP A 149 9.34 -3.36 5.61
C TRP A 149 10.77 -2.83 5.66
N GLU A 150 11.63 -3.49 6.43
CA GLU A 150 13.03 -3.09 6.58
C GLU A 150 13.77 -3.11 5.23
N ALA A 151 13.66 -4.22 4.49
CA ALA A 151 14.28 -4.36 3.18
C ALA A 151 13.71 -3.37 2.16
N GLY A 152 12.38 -3.19 2.14
CA GLY A 152 11.71 -2.23 1.27
C GLY A 152 12.11 -0.78 1.55
N LEU A 153 12.13 -0.36 2.82
CA LEU A 153 12.58 0.98 3.23
C LEU A 153 14.04 1.19 2.88
N ALA A 154 14.89 0.18 3.00
CA ALA A 154 16.28 0.27 2.55
C ALA A 154 16.41 0.51 1.04
N VAL A 155 15.46 0.02 0.23
CA VAL A 155 15.40 0.31 -1.22
C VAL A 155 14.91 1.73 -1.46
N GLU A 156 13.85 2.18 -0.79
CA GLU A 156 13.34 3.54 -0.95
C GLU A 156 14.36 4.61 -0.52
N ARG A 157 15.05 4.41 0.61
CA ARG A 157 16.09 5.34 1.07
C ARG A 157 17.24 5.42 0.07
N GLU A 158 17.61 4.29 -0.54
CA GLU A 158 18.61 4.27 -1.60
C GLU A 158 18.12 5.00 -2.86
N PHE A 159 16.86 4.78 -3.25
CA PHE A 159 16.24 5.49 -4.36
C PHE A 159 16.23 7.02 -4.14
N LEU A 160 15.75 7.49 -2.98
CA LEU A 160 15.71 8.91 -2.65
C LEU A 160 17.10 9.55 -2.64
N THR A 161 18.10 8.87 -2.09
CA THR A 161 19.45 9.43 -1.97
C THR A 161 20.25 9.34 -3.26
N ARG A 162 20.20 8.20 -3.97
CA ARG A 162 21.06 7.93 -5.13
C ARG A 162 20.42 8.27 -6.46
N VAL A 163 19.10 8.20 -6.57
CA VAL A 163 18.37 8.47 -7.82
C VAL A 163 17.77 9.87 -7.81
N VAL A 164 17.06 10.23 -6.73
CA VAL A 164 16.42 11.56 -6.62
C VAL A 164 17.42 12.63 -6.16
N GLY A 165 18.46 12.25 -5.40
CA GLY A 165 19.48 13.17 -4.90
C GLY A 165 19.07 13.95 -3.65
N ILE A 166 18.18 13.38 -2.82
CA ILE A 166 17.73 13.99 -1.57
C ILE A 166 18.71 13.65 -0.44
N ASP A 167 19.08 14.65 0.38
CA ASP A 167 19.91 14.43 1.57
C ASP A 167 19.20 13.47 2.54
N PHE A 168 19.92 12.46 3.05
CA PHE A 168 19.37 11.46 3.97
C PHE A 168 18.81 12.05 5.27
N ARG A 169 19.19 13.27 5.65
CA ARG A 169 18.68 14.00 6.80
C ARG A 169 17.33 14.67 6.53
N ALA A 170 16.91 14.74 5.26
CA ALA A 170 15.69 15.39 4.84
C ALA A 170 14.44 14.49 4.96
N PHE A 171 14.61 13.22 5.36
CA PHE A 171 13.52 12.29 5.57
C PHE A 171 13.82 11.22 6.63
N VAL A 172 12.76 10.70 7.24
CA VAL A 172 12.72 9.48 8.04
C VAL A 172 11.52 8.69 7.55
N LEU A 173 11.76 7.51 6.97
CA LEU A 173 10.70 6.63 6.47
C LEU A 173 10.56 5.41 7.40
N ARG A 174 9.34 5.16 7.84
CA ARG A 174 8.93 4.10 8.76
C ARG A 174 7.94 3.14 8.12
N ASP A 175 7.14 3.61 7.18
CA ASP A 175 6.30 2.80 6.30
C ASP A 175 6.12 3.52 4.95
N ALA A 176 5.46 2.87 3.98
CA ALA A 176 5.24 3.47 2.65
C ALA A 176 3.90 4.19 2.52
N SER A 177 2.90 3.82 3.33
CA SER A 177 1.56 4.40 3.31
C SER A 177 1.49 5.77 3.97
N GLY A 178 2.40 6.05 4.91
CA GLY A 178 2.36 7.24 5.73
C GLY A 178 1.52 7.09 7.00
N LEU A 179 0.98 5.91 7.31
CA LEU A 179 0.22 5.66 8.54
C LEU A 179 1.06 5.79 9.80
N SER A 180 2.35 5.48 9.72
CA SER A 180 3.28 5.74 10.81
C SER A 180 3.43 7.24 11.03
N ALA A 181 2.99 7.70 12.19
CA ALA A 181 3.16 9.09 12.64
C ALA A 181 4.64 9.47 12.85
N TYR A 182 5.55 8.50 12.81
CA TYR A 182 7.00 8.70 12.92
C TYR A 182 7.68 8.93 11.57
N ASN A 183 6.93 8.92 10.48
CA ASN A 183 7.43 9.42 9.20
C ASN A 183 7.73 10.91 9.29
N LEU A 184 8.85 11.34 8.70
CA LEU A 184 9.22 12.74 8.57
C LEU A 184 9.75 12.97 7.17
N ILE A 185 9.36 14.06 6.53
CA ILE A 185 9.96 14.50 5.27
C ILE A 185 9.92 16.02 5.21
N THR A 186 11.00 16.64 4.72
CA THR A 186 11.00 18.09 4.53
C THR A 186 10.11 18.49 3.34
N PRO A 187 9.46 19.66 3.37
CA PRO A 187 8.69 20.16 2.23
C PRO A 187 9.52 20.27 0.94
N HIS A 188 10.82 20.57 1.06
CA HIS A 188 11.72 20.63 -0.10
C HIS A 188 11.91 19.25 -0.75
N ALA A 189 12.17 18.21 0.06
CA ALA A 189 12.31 16.84 -0.42
C ALA A 189 11.03 16.33 -1.10
N LEU A 190 9.85 16.70 -0.57
CA LEU A 190 8.56 16.35 -1.17
C LEU A 190 8.44 16.87 -2.61
N VAL A 191 8.78 18.15 -2.84
CA VAL A 191 8.73 18.76 -4.18
C VAL A 191 9.73 18.08 -5.14
N GLN A 192 10.91 17.68 -4.65
CA GLN A 192 11.90 16.98 -5.48
C GLN A 192 11.40 15.62 -5.96
N ILE A 193 10.65 14.89 -5.12
CA ILE A 193 10.05 13.60 -5.49
C ILE A 193 9.00 13.80 -6.60
N ASP A 194 8.13 14.79 -6.45
CA ASP A 194 7.08 15.08 -7.44
C ASP A 194 7.68 15.39 -8.82
N VAL A 195 8.77 16.17 -8.87
CA VAL A 195 9.48 16.48 -10.13
C VAL A 195 10.01 15.20 -10.80
N VAL A 196 10.63 14.30 -10.05
CA VAL A 196 11.14 13.04 -10.61
C VAL A 196 10.01 12.13 -11.07
N LYS A 197 8.90 12.08 -10.33
CA LYS A 197 7.70 11.34 -10.74
C LYS A 197 7.17 11.84 -12.08
N THR A 198 7.01 13.15 -12.26
CA THR A 198 6.54 13.76 -13.52
C THR A 198 7.48 13.47 -14.69
N ILE A 199 8.80 13.49 -14.46
CA ILE A 199 9.79 13.13 -15.49
C ILE A 199 9.70 11.65 -15.84
N ALA A 200 9.52 10.76 -14.86
CA ALA A 200 9.45 9.32 -15.06
C ALA A 200 8.15 8.85 -15.74
N THR A 201 7.02 9.54 -15.52
CA THR A 201 5.73 9.23 -16.16
C THR A 201 5.55 9.90 -17.52
N GLY A 202 6.42 10.84 -17.89
CA GLY A 202 6.35 11.55 -19.17
C GLY A 202 5.28 12.65 -19.21
N ASP A 203 4.79 13.11 -18.06
CA ASP A 203 3.70 14.09 -17.93
C ASP A 203 4.14 15.56 -18.15
N LEU A 204 5.35 15.80 -18.65
CA LEU A 204 5.78 17.12 -19.11
C LEU A 204 5.37 17.30 -20.58
N GLN A 205 4.11 17.69 -20.81
CA GLN A 205 3.68 18.37 -22.04
C GLN A 205 3.16 19.77 -21.71
#